data_AF-A0A957AT09-F1
#
_entry.id   AF-A0A957AT09-F1
#
_cell.length_a   1.000
_cell.length_b   1.000
_cell.length_c   1.000
_cell.angle_alpha   90.00
_cell.angle_beta   90.00
_cell.angle_gamma   90.00
#
_symmetry.space_group_name_H-M   'P 1'
#
loop_
_entity.id
_entity.type
_entity.pdbx_description
1 polymer ?
#
loop_
_entity_poly.entity_id
_entity_poly.type
_entity_poly.pdbx_seq_one_letter_code
_entity_poly.pdbx_strand_id
1 'polypeptide(L)'
;MADKLGTLLTSIDGFPADAAEQLAGLWITTAEELIAAAEGDGVSGLAEYLNATPDETAALVAQAQAAVPDFAPVRDVLEVFGTGALDEMEGADPADEPPRAARVVTPPSVNLIARMPAVRNQRSRGTCVAHACAGV
;
A
#
# COMPACT_ATOMS: atom_id res chain seq x y z
N MET A 1 17.67 -6.27 -11.82
CA MET A 1 16.79 -5.56 -10.86
C MET A 1 16.31 -4.31 -11.57
N ALA A 2 15.04 -3.94 -11.42
CA ALA A 2 14.54 -2.70 -12.00
C ALA A 2 15.34 -1.52 -11.40
N ASP A 3 15.68 -0.52 -12.21
CA ASP A 3 16.35 0.69 -11.75
C ASP A 3 15.40 1.43 -10.79
N LYS A 4 15.60 1.26 -9.49
CA LYS A 4 14.86 2.00 -8.46
C LYS A 4 15.41 3.42 -8.38
N LEU A 5 14.51 4.39 -8.32
CA LEU A 5 14.84 5.78 -8.06
C LEU A 5 15.09 5.96 -6.56
N GLY A 6 16.20 6.59 -6.19
CA GLY A 6 16.56 6.89 -4.79
C GLY A 6 18.05 6.74 -4.51
N THR A 7 18.43 7.08 -3.29
CA THR A 7 19.81 6.99 -2.81
C THR A 7 20.09 5.57 -2.33
N LEU A 8 20.83 4.76 -3.10
CA LEU A 8 21.11 3.36 -2.74
C LEU A 8 21.83 3.26 -1.39
N LEU A 9 21.37 2.38 -0.49
CA LEU A 9 22.01 2.18 0.82
C LEU A 9 23.49 1.80 0.70
N THR A 10 23.82 1.00 -0.32
CA THR A 10 25.20 0.57 -0.63
C THR A 10 26.09 1.69 -1.17
N SER A 11 25.53 2.84 -1.53
CA SER A 11 26.27 4.01 -2.00
C SER A 11 26.57 5.03 -0.89
N ILE A 12 25.99 4.84 0.31
CA ILE A 12 26.17 5.73 1.45
C ILE A 12 27.49 5.38 2.15
N ASP A 13 28.37 6.37 2.29
CA ASP A 13 29.66 6.16 2.94
C ASP A 13 29.47 5.74 4.42
N GLY A 14 30.20 4.70 4.81
CA GLY A 14 30.12 4.11 6.15
C GLY A 14 28.82 3.38 6.49
N PHE A 15 27.89 3.14 5.55
CA PHE A 15 26.68 2.36 5.84
C PHE A 15 27.03 0.86 5.93
N PRO A 16 26.58 0.13 6.96
CA PRO A 16 26.96 -1.28 7.13
C PRO A 16 26.44 -2.16 5.99
N ALA A 17 27.36 -2.87 5.32
CA ALA A 17 27.05 -3.68 4.15
C ALA A 17 26.16 -4.90 4.50
N ASP A 18 26.34 -5.46 5.68
CA ASP A 18 25.52 -6.53 6.24
C ASP A 18 24.07 -6.08 6.51
N ALA A 19 23.89 -4.88 7.06
CA ALA A 19 22.57 -4.29 7.23
C ALA A 19 21.91 -4.02 5.87
N ALA A 20 22.65 -3.48 4.90
CA ALA A 20 22.14 -3.23 3.54
C ALA A 20 21.71 -4.53 2.84
N GLU A 21 22.47 -5.62 2.99
CA GLU A 21 22.12 -6.94 2.43
C GLU A 21 20.86 -7.52 3.07
N GLN A 22 20.73 -7.42 4.39
CA GLN A 22 19.52 -7.86 5.10
C GLN A 22 18.29 -7.04 4.68
N LEU A 23 18.40 -5.71 4.65
CA LEU A 23 17.32 -4.81 4.23
C LEU A 23 16.89 -5.07 2.78
N ALA A 24 17.82 -5.43 1.89
CA ALA A 24 17.49 -5.84 0.53
C ALA A 24 16.58 -7.09 0.48
N GLY A 25 16.65 -7.96 1.50
CA GLY A 25 15.72 -9.09 1.69
C GLY A 25 14.27 -8.65 1.92
N LEU A 26 14.05 -7.45 2.45
CA LEU A 26 12.75 -6.78 2.58
C LEU A 26 12.43 -5.84 1.41
N TRP A 27 13.27 -5.84 0.36
CA TRP A 27 13.22 -4.89 -0.74
C TRP A 27 13.42 -3.42 -0.30
N ILE A 28 14.04 -3.19 0.86
CA ILE A 28 14.47 -1.87 1.32
C ILE A 28 15.91 -1.69 0.81
N THR A 29 16.06 -0.95 -0.27
CA THR A 29 17.32 -0.82 -1.03
C THR A 29 17.82 0.61 -1.13
N THR A 30 16.95 1.60 -0.84
CA THR A 30 17.31 3.02 -0.83
C THR A 30 17.14 3.63 0.56
N ALA A 31 17.81 4.77 0.78
CA ALA A 31 17.71 5.55 2.01
C ALA A 31 16.29 6.03 2.28
N GLU A 32 15.57 6.45 1.23
CA GLU A 32 14.19 6.93 1.33
C GLU A 32 13.23 5.82 1.78
N GLU A 33 13.42 4.60 1.27
CA GLU A 33 12.66 3.42 1.70
C GLU A 33 12.93 3.07 3.17
N LEU A 34 14.19 3.17 3.61
CA LEU A 34 14.55 2.92 5.01
C LEU A 34 13.96 3.97 5.95
N ILE A 35 13.99 5.25 5.56
CA ILE A 35 13.39 6.35 6.34
C ILE A 35 11.88 6.15 6.46
N ALA A 36 11.21 5.83 5.34
CA ALA A 36 9.76 5.57 5.34
C ALA A 36 9.40 4.33 6.18
N ALA A 37 10.21 3.26 6.11
CA ALA A 37 10.01 2.06 6.90
C ALA A 37 10.22 2.29 8.41
N ALA A 38 10.96 3.33 8.79
CA ALA A 38 11.22 3.71 10.17
C ALA A 38 10.14 4.63 10.78
N GLU A 39 9.15 5.08 10.01
CA GLU A 39 8.08 5.93 10.54
C GLU A 39 7.22 5.22 11.60
N GLY A 40 6.76 5.98 12.61
CA GLY A 40 5.95 5.45 13.71
C GLY A 40 6.69 4.40 14.53
N ASP A 41 6.10 3.20 14.65
CA ASP A 41 6.69 2.07 15.39
C ASP A 41 7.68 1.25 14.53
N GLY A 42 7.96 1.68 13.30
CA GLY A 42 8.76 0.95 12.32
C GLY A 42 10.20 0.64 12.76
N VAL A 43 10.82 1.54 13.54
CA VAL A 43 12.18 1.35 14.10
C VAL A 43 12.26 0.06 14.92
N SER A 44 11.24 -0.25 15.73
CA SER A 44 11.26 -1.44 16.58
C SER A 44 11.20 -2.73 15.76
N GLY A 45 10.41 -2.75 14.69
CA GLY A 45 10.32 -3.90 13.78
C GLY A 45 11.59 -4.10 12.97
N LEU A 46 12.22 -3.00 12.51
CA LEU A 46 13.51 -3.04 11.83
C LEU A 46 14.63 -3.54 12.77
N ALA A 47 14.62 -3.11 14.03
CA ALA A 47 15.58 -3.56 15.04
C ALA A 47 15.49 -5.08 15.29
N GLU A 48 14.27 -5.61 15.43
CA GLU A 48 14.05 -7.06 15.55
C GLU A 48 14.54 -7.81 14.31
N TYR A 49 14.23 -7.32 13.11
CA TYR A 49 14.65 -7.94 11.86
C TYR A 49 16.17 -7.95 11.66
N LEU A 50 16.83 -6.84 11.98
CA LEU A 50 18.29 -6.68 11.86
C LEU A 50 19.06 -7.31 13.03
N ASN A 51 18.36 -7.85 14.03
CA ASN A 51 18.93 -8.33 15.28
C ASN A 51 19.84 -7.26 15.93
N ALA A 52 19.35 -6.01 15.92
CA ALA A 52 20.00 -4.83 16.46
C ALA A 52 19.14 -4.20 17.55
N THR A 53 19.71 -3.26 18.31
CA THR A 53 18.94 -2.45 19.25
C THR A 53 18.15 -1.36 18.51
N PRO A 54 17.06 -0.83 19.11
CA PRO A 54 16.35 0.33 18.55
C PRO A 54 17.27 1.54 18.36
N ASP A 55 18.23 1.76 19.25
CA ASP A 55 19.19 2.87 19.17
C ASP A 55 20.16 2.71 17.99
N GLU A 56 20.69 1.51 17.78
CA GLU A 56 21.53 1.20 16.61
C GLU A 56 20.73 1.37 15.31
N THR A 57 19.49 0.92 15.29
CA THR A 57 18.60 1.05 14.13
C THR A 57 18.26 2.51 13.86
N ALA A 58 17.98 3.31 14.90
CA ALA A 58 17.77 4.75 14.77
C ALA A 58 19.02 5.47 14.25
N ALA A 59 20.22 5.04 14.62
CA ALA A 59 21.47 5.59 14.08
C ALA A 59 21.62 5.29 12.58
N LEU A 60 21.25 4.09 12.12
CA LEU A 60 21.22 3.76 10.69
C LEU A 60 20.24 4.63 9.91
N VAL A 61 19.05 4.87 10.47
CA VAL A 61 18.04 5.75 9.87
C VAL A 61 18.55 7.18 9.80
N ALA A 62 19.19 7.69 10.86
CA ALA A 62 19.79 9.03 10.87
C ALA A 62 20.92 9.16 9.84
N GLN A 63 21.74 8.13 9.66
CA GLN A 63 22.79 8.10 8.64
C GLN A 63 22.19 8.11 7.22
N ALA A 64 21.12 7.34 7.00
CA ALA A 64 20.38 7.36 5.74
C ALA A 64 19.76 8.74 5.47
N GLN A 65 19.13 9.35 6.48
CA GLN A 65 18.55 10.70 6.40
C GLN A 65 19.58 11.75 5.98
N ALA A 66 20.81 11.67 6.51
CA ALA A 66 21.90 12.59 6.17
C ALA A 66 22.41 12.42 4.74
N ALA A 67 22.21 11.24 4.13
CA ALA A 67 22.64 10.93 2.77
C ALA A 67 21.59 11.30 1.71
N VAL A 68 20.33 11.42 2.08
CA VAL A 68 19.27 11.85 1.17
C VAL A 68 19.46 13.34 0.86
N PRO A 69 19.61 13.73 -0.42
CA PRO A 69 19.62 15.13 -0.82
C PRO A 69 18.38 15.83 -0.30
N ASP A 70 18.49 17.08 0.12
CA ASP A 70 17.35 17.90 0.54
C ASP A 70 16.45 18.17 -0.68
N PHE A 71 15.64 17.19 -1.04
CA PHE A 71 14.59 17.33 -2.00
C PHE A 71 13.48 18.05 -1.26
N ALA A 72 13.36 19.37 -1.50
CA ALA A 72 12.13 20.09 -1.23
C ALA A 72 11.00 19.16 -1.71
N PRO A 73 10.01 18.85 -0.86
CA PRO A 73 9.02 17.86 -1.21
C PRO A 73 8.44 18.31 -2.54
N VAL A 74 8.67 17.50 -3.58
CA VAL A 74 7.94 17.63 -4.83
C VAL A 74 6.55 17.15 -4.47
N ARG A 75 5.82 18.02 -3.77
CA ARG A 75 4.40 18.22 -3.92
C ARG A 75 4.20 18.80 -5.30
N ASP A 76 4.70 18.11 -6.34
CA ASP A 76 3.88 18.07 -7.53
C ASP A 76 2.60 17.51 -6.99
N VAL A 77 1.61 18.40 -6.98
CA VAL A 77 0.22 18.05 -6.81
C VAL A 77 0.09 16.79 -7.65
N LEU A 78 0.01 15.63 -6.98
CA LEU A 78 -0.60 14.46 -7.58
C LEU A 78 -1.94 15.05 -8.01
N GLU A 79 -2.04 15.40 -9.29
CA GLU A 79 -3.34 15.61 -9.90
C GLU A 79 -4.01 14.29 -9.59
N VAL A 80 -4.87 14.32 -8.57
CA VAL A 80 -5.70 13.21 -8.19
C VAL A 80 -6.62 13.07 -9.39
N PHE A 81 -6.15 12.35 -10.40
CA PHE A 81 -7.00 11.73 -11.37
C PHE A 81 -7.75 10.72 -10.54
N GLY A 82 -8.88 11.18 -9.99
CA GLY A 82 -9.83 10.33 -9.32
C GLY A 82 -10.00 9.10 -10.19
N THR A 83 -9.83 7.92 -9.62
CA THR A 83 -9.89 6.65 -10.35
C THR A 83 -11.31 6.36 -10.85
N GLY A 84 -12.20 7.35 -10.87
CA GLY A 84 -13.63 7.29 -11.16
C GLY A 84 -14.42 6.45 -10.15
N ALA A 85 -13.74 5.70 -9.28
CA ALA A 85 -14.34 4.69 -8.41
C ALA A 85 -14.46 5.11 -6.94
N LEU A 86 -13.67 6.09 -6.49
CA LEU A 86 -13.61 6.54 -5.08
C LEU A 86 -13.66 8.06 -4.93
N ASP A 87 -13.97 8.80 -5.99
CA ASP A 87 -14.35 10.20 -5.81
C ASP A 87 -15.70 10.20 -5.11
N GLU A 88 -15.68 10.32 -3.79
CA GLU A 88 -16.88 10.58 -3.00
C GLU A 88 -17.37 11.98 -3.36
N MET A 89 -18.07 12.05 -4.49
CA MET A 89 -19.04 13.12 -4.69
C MET A 89 -19.93 13.09 -3.46
N GLU A 90 -20.09 14.22 -2.79
CA GLU A 90 -21.07 14.43 -1.74
C GLU A 90 -22.42 13.98 -2.31
N GLY A 91 -22.78 12.73 -2.03
CA GLY A 91 -23.97 12.12 -2.58
C GLY A 91 -25.14 12.89 -2.03
N ALA A 92 -26.13 13.20 -2.87
CA ALA A 92 -27.41 13.71 -2.40
C ALA A 92 -27.89 12.86 -1.22
N ASP A 93 -28.45 13.49 -0.19
CA ASP A 93 -29.02 12.80 0.96
C ASP A 93 -29.92 11.67 0.43
N PRO A 94 -29.74 10.41 0.86
CA PRO A 94 -30.60 9.31 0.41
C PRO A 94 -32.10 9.55 0.67
N ALA A 95 -32.45 10.53 1.51
CA ALA A 95 -33.82 11.02 1.69
C ALA A 95 -34.36 11.88 0.52
N ASP A 96 -33.48 12.51 -0.27
CA ASP A 96 -33.81 13.33 -1.44
C ASP A 96 -33.86 12.52 -2.75
N GLU A 97 -33.51 11.22 -2.70
CA GLU A 97 -33.57 10.31 -3.83
C GLU A 97 -35.06 10.03 -4.18
N PRO A 98 -35.55 10.32 -5.41
CA PRO A 98 -36.90 9.94 -5.81
C PRO A 98 -37.05 8.43 -5.61
N PRO A 99 -38.22 7.91 -5.20
CA PRO A 99 -38.40 6.50 -4.88
C PRO A 99 -37.89 5.68 -6.05
N ARG A 100 -36.79 4.95 -5.80
CA ARG A 100 -36.04 4.22 -6.84
C ARG A 100 -37.03 3.50 -7.73
N ALA A 101 -37.21 4.03 -8.95
CA ALA A 101 -37.93 3.32 -9.99
C ALA A 101 -37.29 1.94 -10.03
N ALA A 102 -38.11 0.93 -9.77
CA ALA A 102 -37.71 -0.45 -9.46
C ALA A 102 -36.39 -0.80 -10.14
N ARG A 103 -35.39 -1.18 -9.34
CA ARG A 103 -34.12 -1.76 -9.82
C ARG A 103 -34.46 -2.57 -11.06
N VAL A 104 -34.00 -2.13 -12.23
CA VAL A 104 -34.32 -2.80 -13.49
C VAL A 104 -33.85 -4.23 -13.30
N VAL A 105 -34.81 -5.14 -13.07
CA VAL A 105 -34.53 -6.54 -12.86
C VAL A 105 -33.82 -6.97 -14.14
N THR A 106 -32.55 -7.32 -14.01
CA THR A 106 -31.76 -7.72 -15.16
C THR A 106 -32.49 -8.87 -15.86
N PRO A 107 -32.63 -8.83 -17.19
CA PRO A 107 -33.29 -9.90 -17.92
C PRO A 107 -32.73 -11.26 -17.50
N PRO A 108 -33.55 -12.32 -17.39
CA PRO A 108 -33.04 -13.64 -17.01
C PRO A 108 -31.90 -14.17 -17.89
N SER A 109 -31.78 -13.65 -19.13
CA SER A 109 -30.68 -13.94 -20.05
C SER A 109 -29.30 -13.46 -19.57
N VAL A 110 -29.24 -12.45 -18.68
CA VAL A 110 -27.99 -11.96 -18.08
C VAL A 110 -27.75 -12.51 -16.67
N ASN A 111 -28.72 -13.23 -16.08
CA ASN A 111 -28.53 -13.92 -14.82
C ASN A 111 -27.84 -15.28 -15.02
N LEU A 112 -26.51 -15.29 -14.95
CA LEU A 112 -25.70 -16.50 -15.13
C LEU A 112 -25.44 -17.26 -13.82
N ILE A 113 -26.15 -16.95 -12.72
CA ILE A 113 -25.91 -17.59 -11.42
C ILE A 113 -26.03 -19.11 -11.47
N ALA A 114 -26.96 -19.63 -12.28
CA ALA A 114 -27.16 -21.07 -12.47
C ALA A 114 -26.01 -21.74 -13.23
N ARG A 115 -25.14 -20.97 -13.91
CA ARG A 115 -23.94 -21.45 -14.60
C ARG A 115 -22.67 -21.27 -13.76
N MET A 116 -22.74 -20.61 -12.62
CA MET A 116 -21.59 -20.46 -11.73
C MET A 116 -21.34 -21.78 -10.97
N PRO A 117 -20.08 -22.17 -10.76
CA PRO A 117 -19.77 -23.30 -9.90
C PRO A 117 -20.21 -23.02 -8.45
N ALA A 118 -20.44 -24.08 -7.67
CA ALA A 118 -20.76 -23.94 -6.26
C ALA A 118 -19.71 -23.09 -5.53
N VAL A 119 -20.17 -22.15 -4.69
CA VAL A 119 -19.31 -21.30 -3.88
C VAL A 119 -18.46 -22.21 -2.98
N ARG A 120 -17.14 -22.17 -3.18
CA ARG A 120 -16.21 -22.96 -2.36
C ARG A 120 -16.14 -22.36 -0.95
N ASN A 121 -16.24 -23.21 0.07
CA ASN A 121 -16.04 -22.80 1.45
C ASN A 121 -14.54 -22.52 1.71
N GLN A 122 -14.14 -21.25 1.74
CA GLN A 122 -12.74 -20.84 1.94
C GLN A 122 -12.34 -20.67 3.43
N ARG A 123 -13.23 -20.98 4.38
CA ARG A 123 -13.03 -20.76 5.82
C ARG A 123 -12.49 -19.34 6.10
N SER A 124 -11.47 -19.20 6.95
CA SER A 124 -10.87 -17.94 7.41
C SER A 124 -9.82 -17.34 6.47
N ARG A 125 -9.66 -17.83 5.24
CA ARG A 125 -8.82 -17.18 4.24
C ARG A 125 -9.64 -16.07 3.58
N GLY A 126 -9.24 -14.82 3.80
CA GLY A 126 -10.00 -13.60 3.52
C GLY A 126 -10.68 -13.56 2.14
N THR A 127 -11.98 -13.27 2.16
CA THR A 127 -12.82 -13.08 0.98
C THR A 127 -12.68 -11.66 0.44
N CYS A 128 -11.59 -11.34 -0.25
CA CYS A 128 -11.53 -10.10 -1.04
C CYS A 128 -12.35 -10.16 -2.35
N VAL A 129 -12.89 -11.33 -2.71
CA VAL A 129 -13.59 -11.54 -4.01
C VAL A 129 -15.11 -11.71 -3.87
N ALA A 130 -15.66 -11.85 -2.66
CA ALA A 130 -17.08 -12.22 -2.49
C ALA A 130 -18.08 -11.05 -2.57
N HIS A 131 -17.65 -9.78 -2.44
CA HIS A 131 -18.59 -8.65 -2.42
C HIS A 131 -19.04 -8.13 -3.79
N ALA A 132 -18.39 -8.55 -4.89
CA ALA A 132 -18.78 -8.11 -6.22
C ALA A 132 -20.05 -8.77 -6.79
N CYS A 133 -20.58 -9.83 -6.15
CA CYS A 133 -21.73 -10.58 -6.68
C CYS A 133 -23.02 -10.47 -5.86
N ALA A 134 -23.05 -9.69 -4.77
CA ALA A 134 -24.21 -9.58 -3.87
C ALA A 134 -25.00 -8.27 -4.01
N GLY A 135 -24.81 -7.54 -5.11
CA GLY A 135 -25.68 -6.41 -5.48
C GLY A 135 -26.86 -6.88 -6.32
N VAL A 136 -27.88 -7.46 -5.67
CA VAL A 136 -29.22 -7.65 -6.26
C VAL A 136 -30.26 -7.03 -5.34
#